data_AF-A0A431HF01-F1
#
_entry.id   AF-A0A431HF01-F1
#
_cell.length_a   1.000
_cell.length_b   1.000
_cell.length_c   1.000
_cell.angle_alpha   90.00
_cell.angle_beta   90.00
_cell.angle_gamma   90.00
#
_symmetry.space_group_name_H-M   'P 1'
#
loop_
_entity.id
_entity.type
_entity.pdbx_description
1 polymer ?
#
loop_
_entity_poly.entity_id
_entity_poly.type
_entity_poly.pdbx_seq_one_letter_code
_entity_poly.pdbx_strand_id
1 'polypeptide(L)'
;MSKRIPWRSVDPVTLDEYFWPVNPSSDAGSFDVTKTVKYAAALSTYKSSGGDLRVNDTVLATSPDSQPVISYDGTVYTKEQYDDFVAWMNKPYPWKLRDDLGREILFYVESYSINRVRSTKFRFKHSYSFTGLILEELS
;
A
#
# COMPACT_ATOMS: atom_id res chain seq x y z
N MET A 1 18.85 15.18 -16.40
CA MET A 1 18.33 14.24 -15.38
C MET A 1 16.86 14.56 -15.18
N SER A 2 15.96 13.63 -15.51
CA SER A 2 14.52 13.82 -15.28
C SER A 2 14.29 14.01 -13.78
N LYS A 3 13.73 15.17 -13.41
CA LYS A 3 13.39 15.50 -12.03
C LYS A 3 12.19 14.63 -11.65
N ARG A 4 12.44 13.50 -10.97
CA ARG A 4 11.41 12.54 -10.54
C ARG A 4 10.37 13.30 -9.72
N ILE A 5 9.12 13.29 -10.17
CA ILE A 5 8.01 14.01 -9.57
C ILE A 5 7.58 13.24 -8.32
N PRO A 6 7.36 13.90 -7.17
CA PRO A 6 6.92 13.21 -5.97
C PRO A 6 5.51 12.67 -6.15
N TRP A 7 5.19 11.59 -5.45
CA TRP A 7 3.83 11.09 -5.35
C TRP A 7 2.88 12.24 -5.02
N ARG A 8 1.69 12.18 -5.60
CA ARG A 8 0.68 13.22 -5.44
C ARG A 8 -0.61 12.57 -5.00
N SER A 9 -1.22 13.20 -4.03
CA SER A 9 -2.46 12.77 -3.46
C SER A 9 -3.55 13.79 -3.72
N VAL A 10 -4.75 13.33 -4.03
CA VAL A 10 -5.88 14.21 -4.36
C VAL A 10 -7.09 13.76 -3.57
N ASP A 11 -7.70 14.72 -2.89
CA ASP A 11 -8.95 14.52 -2.20
C ASP A 11 -10.12 14.53 -3.19
N PRO A 12 -10.94 13.47 -3.27
CA PRO A 12 -12.08 13.46 -4.19
C PRO A 12 -13.24 14.36 -3.76
N VAL A 13 -13.29 14.79 -2.49
CA VAL A 13 -14.35 15.62 -1.90
C VAL A 13 -13.98 17.10 -1.96
N THR A 14 -12.80 17.46 -1.47
CA THR A 14 -12.37 18.87 -1.39
C THR A 14 -11.55 19.32 -2.60
N LEU A 15 -11.07 18.39 -3.43
CA LEU A 15 -10.11 18.62 -4.52
C LEU A 15 -8.75 19.14 -4.05
N ASP A 16 -8.47 19.08 -2.75
CA ASP A 16 -7.16 19.45 -2.22
C ASP A 16 -6.09 18.48 -2.71
N GLU A 17 -4.90 19.01 -2.94
CA GLU A 17 -3.75 18.25 -3.38
C GLU A 17 -2.68 18.20 -2.29
N TYR A 18 -2.05 17.05 -2.15
CA TYR A 18 -0.90 16.88 -1.26
C TYR A 18 0.25 16.24 -1.99
N PHE A 19 1.40 16.91 -1.90
CA PHE A 19 2.63 16.46 -2.51
C PHE A 19 3.51 15.85 -1.43
N TRP A 20 3.86 14.59 -1.62
CA TRP A 20 4.69 13.88 -0.68
C TRP A 20 6.11 14.50 -0.67
N PRO A 21 6.67 14.82 0.50
CA PRO A 21 7.91 15.62 0.58
C PRO A 21 9.16 14.85 0.15
N VAL A 22 9.11 13.52 0.23
CA VAL A 22 10.15 12.61 -0.20
C VAL A 22 9.47 11.43 -0.85
N ASN A 23 10.04 10.86 -1.91
CA ASN A 23 9.68 9.53 -2.39
C ASN A 23 10.03 8.49 -1.30
N PRO A 24 9.36 7.34 -1.26
CA PRO A 24 9.55 6.37 -0.19
C PRO A 24 11.03 5.93 -0.14
N SER A 25 11.63 5.97 1.05
CA SER A 25 13.08 5.76 1.22
C SER A 25 13.50 4.29 1.19
N SER A 26 12.57 3.39 1.50
CA SER A 26 12.67 1.96 1.31
C SER A 26 11.93 1.63 0.01
N ASP A 27 12.64 1.04 -0.95
CA ASP A 27 12.02 0.26 -2.02
C ASP A 27 11.46 -1.01 -1.38
N ALA A 28 10.33 -0.88 -0.65
CA ALA A 28 9.50 -2.02 -0.30
C ALA A 28 8.68 -2.45 -1.53
N GLY A 29 9.36 -2.53 -2.68
CA GLY A 29 8.77 -2.58 -4.01
C GLY A 29 8.13 -1.24 -4.39
N SER A 30 8.42 -0.79 -5.59
CA SER A 30 7.52 0.06 -6.35
C SER A 30 6.14 -0.61 -6.34
N PHE A 31 5.25 -0.24 -5.41
CA PHE A 31 3.99 -0.95 -5.21
C PHE A 31 4.20 -2.48 -5.16
N ASP A 32 4.82 -3.02 -4.11
CA ASP A 32 4.64 -4.47 -3.86
C ASP A 32 3.19 -4.69 -3.44
N VAL A 33 2.29 -4.78 -4.41
CA VAL A 33 0.92 -5.22 -4.21
C VAL A 33 1.04 -6.69 -3.83
N THR A 34 1.20 -6.96 -2.53
CA THR A 34 1.31 -8.33 -2.03
C THR A 34 -0.06 -9.00 -2.14
N LYS A 35 -0.35 -9.58 -3.32
CA LYS A 35 -1.54 -10.39 -3.53
C LYS A 35 -1.31 -11.75 -2.87
N THR A 36 -1.82 -11.93 -1.66
CA THR A 36 -1.81 -13.20 -0.96
C THR A 36 -3.00 -14.05 -1.44
N VAL A 37 -2.72 -15.01 -2.33
CA VAL A 37 -3.70 -16.02 -2.75
C VAL A 37 -3.59 -17.21 -1.81
N LYS A 38 -4.67 -17.51 -1.08
CA LYS A 38 -4.70 -18.64 -0.12
C LYS A 38 -5.18 -19.91 -0.83
N TYR A 39 -4.28 -20.88 -0.97
CA TYR A 39 -4.59 -22.20 -1.50
C TYR A 39 -4.71 -23.22 -0.36
N ALA A 40 -5.71 -24.10 -0.40
CA ALA A 40 -5.73 -25.31 0.41
C ALA A 40 -5.62 -26.53 -0.51
N ALA A 41 -4.68 -27.41 -0.23
CA ALA A 41 -4.57 -28.70 -0.91
C ALA A 41 -5.56 -29.68 -0.28
N ALA A 42 -6.49 -30.19 -1.06
CA ALA A 42 -7.34 -31.31 -0.65
C ALA A 42 -6.85 -32.57 -1.37
N LEU A 43 -6.40 -33.58 -0.61
CA LEU A 43 -6.08 -34.90 -1.14
C LEU A 43 -7.38 -35.56 -1.62
N SER A 44 -7.61 -35.56 -2.93
CA SER A 44 -8.71 -36.32 -3.53
C SER A 44 -8.20 -37.71 -3.91
N THR A 45 -8.67 -38.74 -3.22
CA THR A 45 -8.50 -40.13 -3.62
C THR A 45 -9.71 -40.54 -4.46
N TYR A 46 -9.48 -40.88 -5.73
CA TYR A 46 -10.53 -41.48 -6.56
C TYR A 46 -10.04 -42.78 -7.18
N LYS A 47 -10.94 -43.75 -7.32
CA LYS A 47 -10.67 -44.98 -8.06
C LYS A 47 -10.79 -44.69 -9.55
N SER A 48 -9.70 -44.94 -10.27
CA SER A 48 -9.70 -45.03 -11.73
C SER A 48 -10.68 -46.12 -12.19
N SER A 49 -11.23 -46.00 -13.40
CA SER A 49 -12.06 -47.05 -14.02
C SER A 49 -11.36 -48.41 -14.15
N GLY A 50 -10.02 -48.45 -13.98
CA GLY A 50 -9.21 -49.66 -13.91
C GLY A 50 -8.98 -50.24 -12.50
N GLY A 51 -9.57 -49.67 -11.45
CA GLY A 51 -9.46 -50.16 -10.07
C GLY A 51 -8.27 -49.61 -9.26
N ASP A 52 -7.33 -48.93 -9.90
CA ASP A 52 -6.19 -48.29 -9.22
C ASP A 52 -6.63 -47.04 -8.44
N LEU A 53 -6.15 -46.93 -7.20
CA LEU A 53 -6.26 -45.72 -6.39
C LEU A 53 -5.25 -44.69 -6.93
N ARG A 54 -5.75 -43.60 -7.49
CA ARG A 54 -4.91 -42.45 -7.87
C ARG A 54 -5.11 -41.33 -6.86
N VAL A 55 -3.99 -40.80 -6.37
CA VAL A 55 -3.95 -39.58 -5.56
C VAL A 55 -3.73 -38.45 -6.55
N ASN A 56 -4.68 -37.53 -6.65
CA ASN A 56 -4.52 -36.33 -7.46
C ASN A 56 -4.60 -35.12 -6.52
N ASP A 57 -3.57 -34.28 -6.59
CA ASP A 57 -3.47 -33.05 -5.79
C ASP A 57 -4.40 -32.00 -6.42
N THR A 58 -5.64 -31.96 -5.96
CA THR A 58 -6.57 -30.90 -6.38
C THR A 58 -6.33 -29.69 -5.48
N VAL A 59 -5.78 -28.62 -6.05
CA VAL A 59 -5.61 -27.34 -5.38
C VAL A 59 -6.93 -26.58 -5.46
N LEU A 60 -7.61 -26.40 -4.32
CA LEU A 60 -8.82 -25.61 -4.22
C LEU A 60 -8.47 -24.21 -3.74
N ALA A 61 -8.92 -23.18 -4.48
CA ALA A 61 -8.89 -21.80 -4.00
C ALA A 61 -10.02 -21.62 -2.98
N THR A 62 -9.69 -21.74 -1.70
CA THR A 62 -10.66 -21.78 -0.58
C THR A 62 -10.97 -20.42 0.04
N SER A 63 -10.38 -19.32 -0.45
CA SER A 63 -10.65 -17.99 0.11
C SER A 63 -10.60 -16.90 -0.95
N PRO A 64 -11.32 -15.78 -0.75
CA PRO A 64 -11.16 -14.58 -1.56
C PRO A 64 -9.69 -14.13 -1.57
N ASP A 65 -9.26 -13.55 -2.69
CA ASP A 65 -7.96 -12.90 -2.79
C ASP A 65 -7.80 -11.86 -1.67
N SER A 66 -6.63 -11.80 -1.04
CA SER A 66 -6.37 -10.78 -0.01
C SER A 66 -6.46 -9.39 -0.62
N GLN A 67 -7.03 -8.44 0.12
CA GLN A 67 -7.07 -7.04 -0.30
C GLN A 67 -5.63 -6.55 -0.57
N PRO A 68 -5.36 -5.93 -1.72
CA PRO A 68 -4.06 -5.32 -1.99
C PRO A 68 -3.78 -4.18 -1.01
N VAL A 69 -2.54 -4.13 -0.52
CA VAL A 69 -2.07 -3.17 0.50
C VAL A 69 -0.93 -2.33 -0.08
N ILE A 70 -0.88 -1.06 0.30
CA ILE A 70 0.23 -0.16 0.04
C ILE A 70 0.90 0.22 1.36
N SER A 71 2.23 0.24 1.38
CA SER A 71 3.01 0.74 2.51
C SER A 71 3.95 1.84 2.06
N TYR A 72 4.26 2.75 2.98
CA TYR A 72 5.10 3.90 2.68
C TYR A 72 5.86 4.36 3.91
N ASP A 73 7.15 4.64 3.72
CA ASP A 73 8.00 5.22 4.75
C ASP A 73 8.64 6.52 4.25
N GLY A 74 8.66 7.54 5.10
CA GLY A 74 9.25 8.82 4.75
C GLY A 74 9.68 9.64 5.96
N THR A 75 10.05 10.89 5.70
CA THR A 75 10.45 11.84 6.73
C THR A 75 9.89 13.22 6.41
N VAL A 76 9.31 13.88 7.42
CA VAL A 76 8.94 15.29 7.38
C VAL A 76 9.98 16.11 8.15
N TYR A 77 10.23 17.34 7.69
CA TYR A 77 11.28 18.21 8.23
C TYR A 77 10.76 19.53 8.79
N THR A 78 9.52 19.88 8.50
CA THR A 78 8.87 21.12 8.94
C THR A 78 7.57 20.82 9.69
N LYS A 79 7.08 21.79 10.46
CA LYS A 79 5.82 21.66 11.19
C LYS A 79 4.63 21.57 10.25
N GLU A 80 4.61 22.39 9.21
CA GLU A 80 3.56 22.39 8.19
C GLU A 80 3.42 21.02 7.53
N GLN A 81 4.52 20.43 7.07
CA GLN A 81 4.52 19.06 6.52
C GLN A 81 3.99 18.01 7.49
N TYR A 82 4.24 18.17 8.79
CA TYR A 82 3.72 17.27 9.81
C TYR A 82 2.22 17.44 9.98
N ASP A 83 1.75 18.68 10.12
CA ASP A 83 0.34 18.99 10.31
C ASP A 83 -0.47 18.54 9.08
N ASP A 84 0.06 18.76 7.87
CA ASP A 84 -0.53 18.27 6.62
C ASP A 84 -0.55 16.74 6.57
N PHE A 85 0.57 16.08 6.85
CA PHE A 85 0.62 14.62 6.87
C PHE A 85 -0.44 14.04 7.82
N VAL A 86 -0.52 14.56 9.04
CA VAL A 86 -1.51 14.13 10.05
C VAL A 86 -2.94 14.41 9.57
N ALA A 87 -3.19 15.56 8.95
CA ALA A 87 -4.51 15.89 8.40
C ALA A 87 -4.93 14.90 7.30
N TRP A 88 -4.01 14.55 6.40
CA TRP A 88 -4.26 13.60 5.31
C TRP A 88 -4.43 12.16 5.80
N MET A 89 -3.62 11.72 6.76
CA MET A 89 -3.74 10.38 7.33
C MET A 89 -5.02 10.17 8.14
N ASN A 90 -5.61 11.24 8.70
CA ASN A 90 -6.83 11.18 9.50
C ASN A 90 -8.12 11.41 8.71
N LYS A 91 -8.07 11.51 7.37
CA LYS A 91 -9.28 11.65 6.56
C LYS A 91 -10.17 10.41 6.72
N PRO A 92 -11.48 10.57 6.98
CA PRO A 92 -12.38 9.44 7.25
C PRO A 92 -12.84 8.72 5.98
N TYR A 93 -12.28 9.04 4.81
CA TYR A 93 -12.68 8.52 3.50
C TYR A 93 -11.45 8.26 2.63
N PRO A 94 -11.58 7.39 1.61
CA PRO A 94 -10.48 7.09 0.70
C PRO A 94 -10.14 8.29 -0.19
N TRP A 95 -8.89 8.34 -0.62
CA TRP A 95 -8.34 9.42 -1.42
C TRP A 95 -7.47 8.86 -2.54
N LYS A 96 -7.29 9.66 -3.59
CA LYS A 96 -6.53 9.23 -4.76
C LYS A 96 -5.05 9.42 -4.50
N LEU A 97 -4.24 8.45 -4.90
CA LEU A 97 -2.80 8.55 -4.94
C LEU A 97 -2.33 8.31 -6.36
N ARG A 98 -1.48 9.22 -6.81
CA ARG A 98 -0.78 9.14 -8.08
C ARG A 98 0.69 8.96 -7.84
N ASP A 99 1.26 7.92 -8.43
CA ASP A 99 2.68 7.63 -8.34
C ASP A 99 3.50 8.46 -9.35
N ASP A 100 4.82 8.26 -9.33
CA ASP A 100 5.76 8.91 -10.25
C ASP A 100 5.69 8.37 -11.70
N LEU A 101 5.07 7.19 -11.89
CA LEU A 101 4.83 6.58 -13.21
C LEU A 101 3.48 7.02 -13.81
N GLY A 102 2.67 7.77 -13.07
CA GLY A 102 1.37 8.25 -13.48
C GLY A 102 0.20 7.29 -13.23
N ARG A 103 0.42 6.19 -12.52
CA ARG A 103 -0.64 5.28 -12.07
C ARG A 103 -1.48 5.95 -11.02
N GLU A 104 -2.79 5.73 -11.06
CA GLU A 104 -3.71 6.30 -10.11
C GLU A 104 -4.43 5.19 -9.35
N ILE A 105 -4.38 5.24 -8.02
CA ILE A 105 -5.09 4.32 -7.15
C ILE A 105 -6.03 5.07 -6.23
N LEU A 106 -7.13 4.43 -5.86
CA LEU A 106 -7.96 4.85 -4.75
C LEU A 106 -7.57 4.01 -3.53
N PHE A 107 -7.13 4.65 -2.45
CA PHE A 107 -6.71 3.94 -1.25
C PHE A 107 -7.29 4.55 0.02
N TYR A 108 -7.35 3.72 1.06
CA TYR A 108 -7.79 4.09 2.40
C TYR A 108 -6.67 3.81 3.39
N VAL A 109 -6.39 4.74 4.30
CA VAL A 109 -5.33 4.56 5.31
C VAL A 109 -5.85 3.63 6.39
N GLU A 110 -5.16 2.51 6.60
CA GLU A 110 -5.49 1.54 7.64
C GLU A 110 -4.78 1.89 8.95
N SER A 111 -3.49 2.18 8.87
CA SER A 111 -2.69 2.57 10.03
C SER A 111 -1.53 3.47 9.61
N TYR A 112 -1.09 4.32 10.52
CA TYR A 112 0.11 5.12 10.34
C TYR A 112 0.83 5.32 11.67
N SER A 113 2.14 5.54 11.59
CA SER A 113 2.98 5.91 12.72
C SER A 113 3.82 7.11 12.36
N ILE A 114 4.01 8.02 13.31
CA ILE A 114 4.91 9.16 13.15
C ILE A 114 5.74 9.33 14.42
N ASN A 115 7.06 9.28 14.25
CA ASN A 115 8.01 9.25 15.35
C ASN A 115 9.01 10.40 15.20
N ARG A 116 9.22 11.14 16.30
CA ARG A 116 10.21 12.22 16.32
C ARG A 116 11.62 11.65 16.30
N VAL A 117 12.43 12.11 15.35
CA VAL A 117 13.83 11.69 15.20
C VAL A 117 14.73 12.86 15.60
N ARG A 118 15.67 12.63 16.53
CA ARG A 118 16.67 13.65 16.87
C ARG A 118 17.59 13.88 15.68
N SER A 119 17.75 15.13 15.26
CA SER A 119 18.73 15.55 14.26
C SER A 119 19.34 16.87 14.66
N THR A 120 20.65 16.99 14.50
CA THR A 120 21.40 18.23 14.72
C THR A 120 21.10 19.29 13.64
N LYS A 121 20.73 18.85 12.43
CA LYS A 121 20.47 19.72 11.28
C LYS A 121 19.00 20.16 11.18
N PHE A 122 18.07 19.29 11.58
CA PHE A 122 16.64 19.54 11.44
C PHE A 122 15.90 19.35 12.78
N ARG A 123 15.45 20.46 13.37
CA ARG A 123 14.78 20.46 14.69
C ARG A 123 13.44 19.71 14.68
N PHE A 124 12.77 19.69 13.53
CA PHE A 124 11.43 19.13 13.34
C PHE A 124 11.44 17.84 12.49
N LYS A 125 12.51 17.06 12.58
CA LYS A 125 12.60 15.78 11.86
C LYS A 125 11.68 14.74 12.49
N HIS A 126 10.72 14.22 11.71
CA HIS A 126 9.91 13.07 12.10
C HIS A 126 9.94 12.03 10.98
N SER A 127 10.23 10.78 11.34
CA SER A 127 10.04 9.65 10.43
C SER A 127 8.60 9.18 10.52
N TYR A 128 7.98 8.89 9.40
CA TYR A 128 6.63 8.33 9.36
C TYR A 128 6.61 7.04 8.56
N SER A 129 5.68 6.17 8.92
CA SER A 129 5.29 5.00 8.14
C SER A 129 3.77 4.97 8.04
N PHE A 130 3.22 4.49 6.93
CA PHE A 130 1.80 4.18 6.85
C PHE A 130 1.54 2.93 6.02
N THR A 131 0.40 2.31 6.31
CA THR A 131 -0.17 1.18 5.58
C THR A 131 -1.59 1.55 5.17
N GLY A 132 -1.94 1.32 3.91
CA GLY A 132 -3.27 1.58 3.37
C GLY A 132 -3.79 0.42 2.52
N LEU A 133 -5.10 0.29 2.45
CA LEU A 133 -5.78 -0.66 1.60
C LEU A 133 -6.03 -0.01 0.24
N ILE A 134 -5.64 -0.68 -0.85
CA ILE A 134 -5.96 -0.26 -2.21
C ILE A 134 -7.38 -0.73 -2.50
N LEU A 135 -8.29 0.19 -2.76
CA LEU A 135 -9.69 -0.12 -3.07
C LEU A 135 -9.89 -0.40 -4.55
N GLU A 136 -9.26 0.41 -5.39
CA GLU A 136 -9.43 0.36 -6.85
C GLU A 136 -8.19 0.95 -7.55
N GLU A 137 -7.80 0.33 -8.66
CA GLU A 137 -6.85 0.91 -9.63
C GLU A 137 -7.65 1.72 -10.65
N LEU A 138 -7.36 3.01 -10.78
CA LEU A 138 -8.12 3.94 -11.62
C LEU A 138 -7.52 4.08 -13.02
N SER A 139 -6.20 3.95 -13.17
CA SER A 139 -5.47 4.06 -14.44
C SER A 139 -4.12 3.37 -14.43
#